data_AF-A0A1F3LS67-F1
#
_entry.id   AF-A0A1F3LS67-F1
#
_cell.length_a   1.000
_cell.length_b   1.000
_cell.length_c   1.000
_cell.angle_alpha   90.00
_cell.angle_beta   90.00
_cell.angle_gamma   90.00
#
_symmetry.space_group_name_H-M   'P 1'
#
loop_
_entity.id
_entity.type
_entity.pdbx_description
1 polymer ?
#
loop_
_entity_poly.entity_id
_entity_poly.type
_entity_poly.pdbx_seq_one_letter_code
_entity_poly.pdbx_strand_id
1 'polypeptide(L)'
;MLTLTSELEVLIATVLWLLRNGWSVEAISIARGRGLPPVGQQKEKIRRAFHANNAPFDEKIFRPKGPDIIASSHDGIWKIECKGLGEGRTQTHRNNFDRAVASVMSYFDNPQTRLGLALANDYLWVYHFSERLPQTLRAATNLWVFLLENGAIYPYEPTEELPFPGAV
;
A
#
# COMPACT_ATOMS: atom_id res chain seq x y z
N MET A 1 -0.01 -19.67 14.95
CA MET A 1 0.98 -19.43 13.88
C MET A 1 0.52 -18.15 13.20
N LEU A 2 1.23 -17.03 13.37
CA LEU A 2 0.87 -15.78 12.70
C LEU A 2 1.21 -15.93 11.22
N THR A 3 0.19 -15.91 10.36
CA THR A 3 0.38 -15.98 8.91
C THR A 3 0.98 -14.66 8.45
N LEU A 4 2.14 -14.70 7.80
CA LEU A 4 2.76 -13.50 7.23
C LEU A 4 1.82 -12.87 6.21
N THR A 5 1.48 -11.59 6.42
CA THR A 5 0.65 -10.85 5.48
C THR A 5 1.42 -10.56 4.19
N SER A 6 0.90 -11.06 3.08
CA SER A 6 1.49 -10.89 1.76
C SER A 6 1.22 -9.49 1.17
N GLU A 7 2.08 -9.05 0.26
CA GLU A 7 1.88 -7.79 -0.47
C GLU A 7 0.56 -7.77 -1.25
N LEU A 8 0.16 -8.92 -1.81
CA LEU A 8 -1.12 -9.06 -2.51
C LEU A 8 -2.32 -8.86 -1.59
N GLU A 9 -2.22 -9.24 -0.31
CA GLU A 9 -3.29 -8.99 0.67
C GLU A 9 -3.40 -7.52 1.05
N VAL A 10 -2.26 -6.84 1.24
CA VAL A 10 -2.21 -5.39 1.46
C VAL A 10 -2.82 -4.65 0.26
N LEU A 11 -2.43 -5.03 -0.95
CA LEU A 11 -2.96 -4.45 -2.19
C LEU A 11 -4.48 -4.62 -2.29
N ILE A 12 -4.99 -5.85 -2.11
CA ILE A 12 -6.43 -6.12 -2.17
C ILE A 12 -7.18 -5.32 -1.11
N ALA A 13 -6.72 -5.30 0.13
CA ALA A 13 -7.37 -4.59 1.21
C ALA A 13 -7.41 -3.07 0.94
N THR A 14 -6.32 -2.51 0.41
CA THR A 14 -6.20 -1.08 0.05
C THR A 14 -7.14 -0.71 -1.09
N VAL A 15 -7.21 -1.53 -2.14
CA VAL A 15 -8.16 -1.35 -3.24
C VAL A 15 -9.61 -1.35 -2.73
N LEU A 16 -9.97 -2.31 -1.88
CA LEU A 16 -11.32 -2.38 -1.32
C LEU A 16 -11.63 -1.22 -0.38
N TRP A 17 -10.65 -0.70 0.35
CA TRP A 17 -10.82 0.51 1.14
C TRP A 17 -11.08 1.73 0.25
N LEU A 18 -10.29 1.91 -0.83
CA LEU A 18 -10.48 3.00 -1.78
C LEU A 18 -11.87 2.99 -2.39
N LEU A 19 -12.32 1.85 -2.90
CA LEU A 19 -13.64 1.69 -3.52
C LEU A 19 -14.78 2.02 -2.55
N ARG A 20 -14.69 1.56 -1.29
CA ARG A 20 -15.68 1.85 -0.24
C ARG A 20 -15.73 3.33 0.14
N ASN A 21 -14.65 4.07 -0.08
CA ASN A 21 -14.55 5.50 0.20
C ASN A 21 -14.75 6.37 -1.06
N GLY A 22 -15.39 5.83 -2.10
CA GLY A 22 -15.79 6.60 -3.29
C GLY A 22 -14.67 6.91 -4.28
N TRP A 23 -13.55 6.18 -4.20
CA TRP A 23 -12.46 6.30 -5.17
C TRP A 23 -12.62 5.32 -6.33
N SER A 24 -12.33 5.78 -7.54
CA SER A 24 -12.25 4.93 -8.73
C SER A 24 -10.83 4.41 -8.91
N VAL A 25 -10.65 3.09 -9.02
CA VAL A 25 -9.34 2.46 -9.23
C VAL A 25 -9.03 2.38 -10.71
N GLU A 26 -8.04 3.17 -11.14
CA GLU A 26 -7.66 3.35 -12.55
C GLU A 26 -6.54 2.41 -12.98
N ALA A 27 -5.68 2.03 -12.03
CA ALA A 27 -4.59 1.10 -12.30
C ALA A 27 -4.23 0.25 -11.10
N ILE A 28 -3.85 -1.00 -11.38
CA ILE A 28 -3.21 -1.92 -10.44
C ILE A 28 -1.94 -2.47 -11.10
N SER A 29 -0.79 -2.31 -10.43
CA SER A 29 0.43 -3.05 -10.77
C SER A 29 0.60 -4.21 -9.80
N ILE A 30 1.03 -5.36 -10.32
CA ILE A 30 1.22 -6.58 -9.53
C ILE A 30 2.69 -6.95 -9.58
N ALA A 31 3.27 -7.18 -8.42
CA ALA A 31 4.65 -7.64 -8.29
C ALA A 31 4.92 -8.93 -9.08
N ARG A 32 6.12 -8.97 -9.68
CA ARG A 32 6.62 -10.10 -10.46
C ARG A 32 7.99 -10.48 -9.92
N GLY A 33 8.26 -11.78 -9.84
CA GLY A 33 9.54 -12.24 -9.34
C GLY A 33 9.53 -13.71 -8.95
N ARG A 34 10.72 -14.21 -8.62
CA ARG A 34 10.91 -15.57 -8.15
C ARG A 34 10.22 -15.74 -6.79
N GLY A 35 9.47 -16.82 -6.61
CA GLY A 35 8.76 -17.12 -5.36
C GLY A 35 7.39 -16.47 -5.23
N LEU A 36 6.97 -15.63 -6.18
CA LEU A 36 5.61 -15.10 -6.24
C LEU A 36 4.68 -16.01 -7.08
N PRO A 37 3.37 -16.04 -6.77
CA PRO A 37 2.42 -16.75 -7.61
C PRO A 37 2.40 -16.21 -9.06
N PRO A 38 2.06 -17.03 -10.06
CA PRO A 38 1.88 -16.56 -11.44
C PRO A 38 0.91 -15.38 -11.51
N VAL A 39 1.21 -14.39 -12.36
CA VAL A 39 0.41 -13.15 -12.49
C VAL A 39 -1.07 -13.45 -12.73
N GLY A 40 -1.41 -14.45 -13.53
CA GLY A 40 -2.80 -14.86 -13.76
C GLY A 40 -3.53 -15.29 -12.48
N GLN A 41 -2.85 -16.00 -11.57
CA GLN A 41 -3.44 -16.39 -10.28
C GLN A 41 -3.63 -15.18 -9.36
N GLN A 42 -2.69 -14.24 -9.37
CA GLN A 42 -2.80 -13.00 -8.59
C GLN A 42 -3.96 -12.13 -9.09
N LYS A 43 -4.07 -11.94 -10.41
CA LYS A 43 -5.22 -11.25 -11.04
C LYS A 43 -6.54 -11.91 -10.67
N GLU A 44 -6.60 -13.24 -10.71
CA GLU A 44 -7.80 -14.00 -10.34
C GLU A 44 -8.16 -13.79 -8.86
N LYS A 45 -7.18 -13.74 -7.95
CA LYS A 45 -7.44 -13.42 -6.53
C LYS A 45 -8.02 -12.02 -6.37
N ILE A 46 -7.48 -11.03 -7.08
CA ILE A 46 -7.99 -9.65 -7.08
C ILE A 46 -9.41 -9.61 -7.65
N ARG A 47 -9.65 -10.24 -8.81
CA ARG A 47 -10.98 -10.32 -9.43
C ARG A 47 -12.02 -10.91 -8.48
N ARG A 48 -11.70 -12.00 -7.79
CA ARG A 48 -12.57 -12.62 -6.78
C ARG A 48 -12.86 -11.66 -5.62
N ALA A 49 -11.86 -10.92 -5.15
CA ALA A 49 -12.05 -9.95 -4.09
C ALA A 49 -13.01 -8.82 -4.51
N PHE A 50 -12.91 -8.31 -5.74
CA PHE A 50 -13.86 -7.35 -6.29
C PHE A 50 -15.29 -7.92 -6.32
N HIS A 51 -15.47 -9.10 -6.91
CA HIS A 51 -16.80 -9.74 -6.98
C HIS A 51 -17.39 -10.01 -5.59
N ALA A 52 -16.61 -10.51 -4.64
CA ALA A 52 -17.06 -10.79 -3.28
C ALA A 52 -17.52 -9.52 -2.53
N ASN A 53 -17.09 -8.33 -2.97
CA ASN A 53 -17.45 -7.04 -2.40
C ASN A 53 -18.42 -6.24 -3.30
N ASN A 54 -19.02 -6.88 -4.31
CA ASN A 54 -19.90 -6.23 -5.29
C ASN A 54 -19.29 -4.99 -5.96
N ALA A 55 -17.97 -4.97 -6.13
CA ALA A 55 -17.26 -3.87 -6.77
C ALA A 55 -17.16 -4.09 -8.30
N PRO A 56 -17.27 -3.02 -9.11
CA PRO A 56 -17.06 -3.12 -10.55
C PRO A 56 -15.60 -3.45 -10.85
N PHE A 57 -15.37 -4.42 -11.74
CA PHE A 57 -14.04 -4.89 -12.13
C PHE A 57 -13.86 -4.81 -13.64
N ASP A 58 -12.77 -4.17 -14.08
CA ASP A 58 -12.33 -4.14 -15.48
C ASP A 58 -10.91 -4.71 -15.57
N GLU A 59 -10.68 -5.68 -16.46
CA GLU A 59 -9.35 -6.24 -16.74
C GLU A 59 -8.34 -5.18 -17.19
N LYS A 60 -8.81 -4.07 -17.77
CA LYS A 60 -7.97 -2.97 -18.26
C LYS A 60 -7.25 -2.18 -17.16
N ILE A 61 -7.63 -2.34 -15.89
CA ILE A 61 -6.93 -1.69 -14.78
C ILE A 61 -5.51 -2.25 -14.58
N PHE A 62 -5.20 -3.45 -15.05
CA PHE A 62 -3.88 -4.04 -14.81
C PHE A 62 -2.79 -3.41 -15.67
N ARG A 63 -1.74 -2.92 -15.02
CA ARG A 63 -0.55 -2.34 -15.66
C ARG A 63 0.74 -3.07 -15.28
N PRO A 64 1.71 -3.17 -16.19
CA PRO A 64 2.94 -3.91 -15.92
C PRO A 64 3.93 -3.18 -15.00
N LYS A 65 3.78 -1.87 -14.82
CA LYS A 65 4.68 -1.01 -14.04
C LYS A 65 3.94 0.23 -13.54
N GLY A 66 4.57 0.92 -12.59
CA GLY A 66 4.08 2.15 -11.96
C GLY A 66 3.80 1.91 -10.49
N PRO A 67 3.04 2.81 -9.84
CA PRO A 67 2.48 2.55 -8.51
C PRO A 67 1.69 1.26 -8.50
N ASP A 68 1.69 0.57 -7.36
CA ASP A 68 0.87 -0.63 -7.16
C ASP A 68 -0.61 -0.32 -7.32
N ILE A 69 -1.06 0.87 -6.91
CA ILE A 69 -2.42 1.36 -7.13
C ILE A 69 -2.41 2.82 -7.60
N ILE A 70 -3.21 3.11 -8.62
CA ILE A 70 -3.63 4.48 -8.96
C ILE A 70 -5.14 4.55 -8.80
N ALA A 71 -5.61 5.54 -8.05
CA ALA A 71 -7.04 5.80 -7.89
C ALA A 71 -7.33 7.30 -7.98
N SER A 72 -8.54 7.66 -8.39
CA SER A 72 -8.94 9.06 -8.55
C SER A 72 -10.33 9.32 -8.01
N SER A 73 -10.58 10.57 -7.62
CA SER A 73 -11.88 11.10 -7.27
C SER A 73 -11.90 12.60 -7.58
N HIS A 74 -12.99 13.28 -7.23
CA HIS A 74 -13.04 14.75 -7.29
C HIS A 74 -12.01 15.42 -6.36
N ASP A 75 -11.52 14.70 -5.35
CA ASP A 75 -10.59 15.18 -4.33
C ASP A 75 -9.10 15.02 -4.70
N GLY A 76 -8.80 14.43 -5.86
CA GLY A 76 -7.44 14.30 -6.39
C GLY A 76 -7.09 12.90 -6.90
N ILE A 77 -5.80 12.59 -6.90
CA ILE A 77 -5.26 11.32 -7.41
C ILE A 77 -4.39 10.67 -6.34
N TRP A 78 -4.65 9.40 -6.06
CA TRP A 78 -3.77 8.53 -5.27
C TRP A 78 -2.75 7.83 -6.14
N LYS A 79 -1.52 7.76 -5.62
CA LYS A 79 -0.48 6.85 -6.10
C LYS A 79 0.08 6.11 -4.89
N ILE A 80 -0.17 4.80 -4.82
CA ILE A 80 0.07 4.00 -3.63
C ILE A 80 1.06 2.88 -3.94
N GLU A 81 2.04 2.71 -3.06
CA GLU A 81 2.93 1.55 -2.98
C GLU A 81 2.45 0.62 -1.86
N CYS A 82 2.38 -0.68 -2.12
CA CYS A 82 1.97 -1.71 -1.18
C CYS A 82 3.16 -2.59 -0.78
N LYS A 83 3.32 -2.94 0.49
CA LYS A 83 4.27 -3.96 0.94
C LYS A 83 3.71 -4.85 2.03
N GLY A 84 3.83 -6.16 1.82
CA GLY A 84 3.63 -7.16 2.88
C GLY A 84 4.88 -7.29 3.75
N LEU A 85 4.80 -8.06 4.83
CA LEU A 85 5.93 -8.28 5.73
C LEU A 85 7.01 -9.17 5.08
N GLY A 86 6.59 -10.14 4.26
CA GLY A 86 7.48 -11.10 3.61
C GLY A 86 8.26 -11.97 4.60
N GLU A 87 9.10 -12.86 4.08
CA GLU A 87 10.08 -13.60 4.88
C GLU A 87 11.44 -12.89 4.81
N GLY A 88 12.13 -12.77 5.94
CA GLY A 88 13.44 -12.15 5.95
C GLY A 88 14.00 -11.85 7.33
N ARG A 89 15.24 -11.39 7.33
CA ARG A 89 15.88 -10.79 8.52
C ARG A 89 15.49 -9.32 8.59
N THR A 90 15.65 -8.69 9.77
CA THR A 90 15.41 -7.26 9.98
C THR A 90 16.06 -6.36 8.91
N GLN A 91 17.28 -6.68 8.46
CA GLN A 91 17.95 -5.94 7.39
C GLN A 91 17.18 -5.99 6.06
N THR A 92 16.58 -7.12 5.73
CA THR A 92 15.74 -7.27 4.53
C THR A 92 14.50 -6.41 4.63
N HIS A 93 13.82 -6.43 5.78
CA HIS A 93 12.62 -5.63 6.00
C HIS A 93 12.94 -4.13 5.93
N ARG A 94 14.04 -3.70 6.56
CA ARG A 94 14.56 -2.33 6.45
C ARG A 94 14.81 -1.91 5.01
N ASN A 95 15.53 -2.72 4.24
CA ASN A 95 15.84 -2.40 2.85
C ASN A 95 14.56 -2.36 1.99
N ASN A 96 13.58 -3.21 2.29
CA ASN A 96 12.28 -3.18 1.62
C ASN A 96 11.48 -1.91 1.99
N PHE A 97 11.56 -1.47 3.25
CA PHE A 97 10.98 -0.20 3.70
C PHE A 97 11.53 0.96 2.88
N ASP A 98 12.86 1.08 2.86
CA ASP A 98 13.56 2.18 2.18
C ASP A 98 13.21 2.24 0.70
N ARG A 99 13.15 1.07 0.06
CA ARG A 99 12.74 0.97 -1.34
C ARG A 99 11.31 1.40 -1.54
N ALA A 100 10.39 0.99 -0.67
CA ALA A 100 8.98 1.38 -0.78
C ALA A 100 8.79 2.89 -0.58
N VAL A 101 9.48 3.48 0.41
CA VAL A 101 9.51 4.93 0.62
C VAL A 101 10.09 5.64 -0.60
N ALA A 102 11.22 5.18 -1.14
CA ALA A 102 11.81 5.78 -2.34
C ALA A 102 10.90 5.65 -3.57
N SER A 103 10.26 4.49 -3.77
CA SER A 103 9.28 4.26 -4.84
C SER A 103 8.12 5.23 -4.74
N VAL A 104 7.46 5.32 -3.57
CA VAL A 104 6.31 6.21 -3.41
C VAL A 104 6.69 7.68 -3.60
N MET A 105 7.86 8.10 -3.10
CA MET A 105 8.36 9.47 -3.31
C MET A 105 8.62 9.78 -4.79
N SER A 106 9.05 8.80 -5.59
CA SER A 106 9.25 8.98 -7.03
C SER A 106 7.95 9.29 -7.79
N TYR A 107 6.79 9.06 -7.18
CA TYR A 107 5.48 9.32 -7.76
C TYR A 107 4.97 10.75 -7.53
N PHE A 108 5.68 11.52 -6.69
CA PHE A 108 5.36 12.92 -6.41
C PHE A 108 5.68 13.79 -7.62
N ASP A 109 4.64 14.15 -8.37
CA ASP A 109 4.75 14.92 -9.61
C ASP A 109 4.02 16.27 -9.56
N ASN A 110 3.00 16.40 -8.71
CA ASN A 110 2.27 17.65 -8.52
C ASN A 110 1.63 17.73 -7.11
N PRO A 111 1.25 18.93 -6.63
CA PRO A 111 0.70 19.11 -5.28
C PRO A 111 -0.67 18.43 -5.02
N GLN A 112 -1.43 18.09 -6.06
CA GLN A 112 -2.71 17.40 -5.93
C GLN A 112 -2.56 15.88 -5.84
N THR A 113 -1.36 15.35 -6.12
CA THR A 113 -1.05 13.94 -5.94
C THR A 113 -0.97 13.61 -4.46
N ARG A 114 -1.79 12.66 -4.03
CA ARG A 114 -1.74 12.03 -2.72
C ARG A 114 -0.86 10.78 -2.82
N LEU A 115 0.19 10.74 -2.01
CA LEU A 115 1.05 9.58 -1.93
C LEU A 115 0.53 8.64 -0.86
N GLY A 116 0.54 7.34 -1.13
CA GLY A 116 0.17 6.31 -0.15
C GLY A 116 1.25 5.27 0.04
N LEU A 117 1.59 4.96 1.29
CA LEU A 117 2.39 3.79 1.64
C LEU A 117 1.52 2.81 2.42
N ALA A 118 1.09 1.74 1.76
CA ALA A 118 0.26 0.70 2.35
C ALA A 118 1.11 -0.48 2.82
N LEU A 119 1.03 -0.82 4.11
CA LEU A 119 1.84 -1.85 4.73
C LEU A 119 1.00 -2.83 5.54
N ALA A 120 1.51 -4.05 5.72
CA ALA A 120 1.05 -4.92 6.79
C ALA A 120 1.30 -4.27 8.16
N ASN A 121 0.33 -4.28 9.09
CA ASN A 121 0.54 -3.77 10.44
C ASN A 121 1.39 -4.76 11.25
N ASP A 122 2.69 -4.51 11.33
CA ASP A 122 3.66 -5.32 12.07
C ASP A 122 4.70 -4.44 12.78
N TYR A 123 5.12 -4.87 13.97
CA TYR A 123 6.07 -4.16 14.83
C TYR A 123 7.44 -3.91 14.16
N LEU A 124 7.83 -4.72 13.16
CA LEU A 124 9.09 -4.50 12.43
C LEU A 124 9.03 -3.27 11.53
N TRP A 125 7.86 -2.91 11.00
CA TRP A 125 7.69 -1.66 10.27
C TRP A 125 7.73 -0.46 11.21
N VAL A 126 7.13 -0.60 12.40
CA VAL A 126 7.03 0.46 13.41
C VAL A 126 8.38 1.11 13.72
N TYR A 127 9.39 0.29 14.00
CA TYR A 127 10.73 0.77 14.30
C TYR A 127 11.33 1.56 13.13
N HIS A 128 11.08 1.13 11.89
CA HIS A 128 11.58 1.82 10.71
C HIS A 128 10.81 3.10 10.40
N PHE A 129 9.52 3.17 10.72
CA PHE A 129 8.70 4.35 10.49
C PHE A 129 9.18 5.57 11.29
N SER A 130 9.37 5.43 12.60
CA SER A 130 9.73 6.57 13.45
C SER A 130 11.10 7.16 13.10
N GLU A 131 12.06 6.33 12.68
CA GLU A 131 13.40 6.79 12.29
C GLU A 131 13.47 7.33 10.86
N ARG A 132 12.71 6.76 9.92
CA ARG A 132 12.97 6.96 8.47
C ARG A 132 11.86 7.68 7.72
N LEU A 133 10.66 7.74 8.29
CA LEU A 133 9.52 8.44 7.72
C LEU A 133 8.94 9.42 8.74
N PRO A 134 9.70 10.49 9.08
CA PRO A 134 9.24 11.47 10.05
C PRO A 134 7.96 12.15 9.58
N GLN A 135 7.10 12.54 10.53
CA GLN A 135 5.83 13.21 10.27
C GLN A 135 5.99 14.47 9.42
N THR A 136 7.08 15.23 9.61
CA THR A 136 7.38 16.43 8.81
C THR A 136 7.58 16.10 7.33
N LEU A 137 8.24 14.98 7.00
CA LEU A 137 8.38 14.52 5.62
C LEU A 137 7.04 14.10 5.05
N ARG A 138 6.22 13.38 5.83
CA ARG A 138 4.87 13.00 5.40
C ARG A 138 4.02 14.22 5.08
N ALA A 139 3.96 15.18 5.98
CA ALA A 139 3.24 16.44 5.79
C ALA A 139 3.74 17.22 4.55
N ALA A 140 5.05 17.32 4.35
CA ALA A 140 5.64 18.06 3.22
C ALA A 140 5.34 17.40 1.85
N THR A 141 5.11 16.10 1.82
CA THR A 141 4.92 15.31 0.59
C THR A 141 3.49 14.81 0.41
N ASN A 142 2.58 15.19 1.32
CA ASN A 142 1.21 14.67 1.38
C ASN A 142 1.17 13.13 1.36
N LEU A 143 2.09 12.49 2.11
CA LEU A 143 2.19 11.04 2.21
C LEU A 143 1.31 10.52 3.36
N TRP A 144 0.34 9.69 2.99
CA TRP A 144 -0.48 8.93 3.91
C TRP A 144 0.11 7.53 4.11
N VAL A 145 -0.18 6.97 5.27
CA VAL A 145 0.19 5.60 5.61
C VAL A 145 -1.08 4.78 5.77
N PHE A 146 -1.15 3.62 5.13
CA PHE A 146 -2.27 2.69 5.26
C PHE A 146 -1.76 1.43 5.96
N LEU A 147 -2.31 1.11 7.13
CA LEU A 147 -1.92 -0.10 7.86
C LEU A 147 -3.00 -1.16 7.74
N LEU A 148 -2.62 -2.34 7.27
CA LEU A 148 -3.49 -3.52 7.22
C LEU A 148 -3.45 -4.24 8.56
N GLU A 149 -4.55 -4.20 9.30
CA GLU A 149 -4.73 -4.89 10.58
C GLU A 149 -6.05 -5.66 10.56
N ASN A 150 -6.01 -6.95 10.93
CA ASN A 150 -7.20 -7.81 10.99
C ASN A 150 -8.05 -7.80 9.71
N GLY A 151 -7.41 -7.67 8.54
CA GLY A 151 -8.09 -7.64 7.23
C GLY A 151 -8.68 -6.28 6.86
N ALA A 152 -8.53 -5.25 7.69
CA ALA A 152 -9.01 -3.89 7.45
C ALA A 152 -7.83 -2.91 7.27
N ILE A 153 -8.04 -1.90 6.44
CA ILE A 153 -7.09 -0.81 6.25
C ILE A 153 -7.45 0.35 7.17
N TYR A 154 -6.47 0.80 7.93
CA TYR A 154 -6.51 1.99 8.75
C TYR A 154 -5.64 3.08 8.08
N PRO A 155 -6.25 4.11 7.49
CA PRO A 155 -5.52 5.22 6.89
C PRO A 155 -5.05 6.18 7.99
N TYR A 156 -3.84 6.70 7.85
CA TYR A 156 -3.27 7.72 8.71
C TYR A 156 -2.88 8.93 7.87
N GLU A 157 -3.39 10.09 8.27
CA GLU A 157 -3.12 11.35 7.59
C GLU A 157 -1.65 11.77 7.69
N PRO A 158 -1.15 12.62 6.77
CA PRO A 158 0.23 13.08 6.78
C PRO A 158 0.65 13.74 8.11
N THR A 159 -0.31 14.38 8.78
CA THR A 159 -0.14 15.07 10.05
C THR A 159 -0.62 14.28 11.25
N GLU A 160 -1.18 13.09 11.08
CA GLU A 160 -1.66 12.25 12.19
C GLU A 160 -0.52 11.41 12.77
N GLU A 161 -0.43 11.30 14.09
CA GLU A 161 0.55 10.41 14.71
C GLU A 161 0.21 8.94 14.39
N LEU A 162 1.21 8.16 13.99
CA LEU A 162 1.00 6.74 13.73
C LEU A 162 0.76 6.01 15.07
N PRO A 163 -0.05 4.94 15.11
CA PRO A 163 -0.59 4.34 16.34
C PRO A 163 0.45 3.47 17.06
N PHE A 164 1.72 3.77 16.85
CA PHE A 164 2.83 2.94 17.26
C PHE A 164 3.21 3.27 18.69
N PRO A 165 3.04 2.34 19.64
CA PRO A 165 3.40 2.58 21.01
C PRO A 165 4.90 2.81 21.10
N GLY A 166 5.28 4.04 21.47
CA GLY A 166 6.56 4.40 22.06
C GLY A 166 7.80 3.69 21.51
N ALA A 167 8.48 4.33 20.56
CA ALA A 167 9.94 4.29 20.56
C ALA A 167 10.42 5.01 21.84
N VAL A 168 10.42 4.29 22.96
CA VAL A 168 11.12 4.65 24.19
C VAL A 168 12.10 3.55 24.50
#